data_AF-A0A9D7I0W6-F1
#
_entry.id   AF-A0A9D7I0W6-F1
#
_cell.length_a   1.000
_cell.length_b   1.000
_cell.length_c   1.000
_cell.angle_alpha   90.00
_cell.angle_beta   90.00
_cell.angle_gamma   90.00
#
_symmetry.space_group_name_H-M   'P 1'
#
loop_
_entity.id
_entity.type
_entity.pdbx_description
1 polymer ?
#
loop_
_entity_poly.entity_id
_entity_poly.type
_entity_poly.pdbx_seq_one_letter_code
_entity_poly.pdbx_strand_id
1 'polypeptide(L)'
;MAMASYNLGQGGLDKQVARQGVTNYYDLLLPDETSRYVFRALAMKEVMGDPGRYGFHLRKKDLYAPYSVRTVELDAAVPDLAAWAVAHGTTYKVLKLLNPWLRDNRLSDPKGARYQVLLPEADFDVAVGAEE
;
A
#
# COMPACT_ATOMS: atom_id res chain seq x y z
N MET A 1 -19.03 -0.13 11.79
CA MET A 1 -18.51 -1.35 12.46
C MET A 1 -17.21 -1.86 11.84
N ALA A 2 -17.16 -2.23 10.56
CA ALA A 2 -15.95 -2.80 9.92
C ALA A 2 -14.67 -1.93 10.06
N MET A 3 -14.76 -0.62 9.84
CA MET A 3 -13.61 0.28 10.03
C MET A 3 -13.16 0.39 11.49
N ALA A 4 -14.10 0.35 12.44
CA ALA A 4 -13.78 0.39 13.86
C ALA A 4 -13.09 -0.91 14.31
N SER A 5 -13.54 -2.07 13.82
CA SER A 5 -12.89 -3.36 14.10
C SER A 5 -11.53 -3.50 13.43
N TYR A 6 -11.29 -2.79 12.32
CA TYR A 6 -9.98 -2.77 11.69
C TYR A 6 -8.93 -2.09 12.57
N ASN A 7 -9.29 -0.98 13.23
CA ASN A 7 -8.38 -0.26 14.14
C ASN A 7 -8.34 -0.88 15.55
N LEU A 8 -9.49 -1.20 16.15
CA LEU A 8 -9.59 -1.72 17.53
C LEU A 8 -9.40 -3.25 17.64
N GLY A 9 -9.44 -3.95 16.51
CA GLY A 9 -9.57 -5.40 16.46
C GLY A 9 -11.01 -5.87 16.65
N GLN A 10 -11.39 -6.96 15.96
CA GLN A 10 -12.74 -7.52 16.01
C GLN A 10 -13.16 -7.90 17.44
N GLY A 11 -12.32 -8.65 18.16
CA GLY A 11 -12.63 -9.03 19.55
C GLY A 11 -12.66 -7.85 20.53
N GLY A 12 -11.97 -6.75 20.22
CA GLY A 12 -12.04 -5.52 21.00
C GLY A 12 -13.38 -4.82 20.81
N LEU A 13 -13.84 -4.72 19.56
CA LEU A 13 -15.13 -4.15 19.23
C LEU A 13 -16.29 -4.98 19.80
N ASP A 14 -16.23 -6.31 19.68
CA ASP A 14 -17.28 -7.21 20.19
C ASP A 14 -17.46 -7.06 21.71
N LYS A 15 -16.36 -6.90 22.46
CA LYS A 15 -16.42 -6.61 23.91
C LYS A 15 -17.10 -5.27 24.19
N GLN A 16 -16.84 -4.24 23.40
CA GLN A 16 -17.48 -2.93 23.58
C GLN A 16 -18.98 -2.98 23.26
N VAL A 17 -19.36 -3.66 22.18
CA VAL A 17 -20.77 -3.91 21.83
C VAL A 17 -21.48 -4.64 22.95
N ALA A 18 -20.91 -5.74 23.45
CA ALA A 18 -21.51 -6.52 24.53
C ALA A 18 -21.62 -5.72 25.84
N ARG A 19 -20.60 -4.94 26.19
CA ARG A 19 -20.58 -4.11 27.41
C ARG A 19 -21.60 -2.97 27.36
N GLN A 20 -21.76 -2.34 26.19
CA GLN A 20 -22.57 -1.12 26.03
C GLN A 20 -23.98 -1.39 25.51
N GLY A 21 -24.26 -2.60 25.01
CA GLY A 21 -25.59 -3.01 24.55
C GLY A 21 -26.04 -2.37 23.25
N VAL A 22 -25.13 -1.73 22.51
CA VAL A 22 -25.42 -1.04 21.25
C VAL A 22 -24.49 -1.52 20.14
N THR A 23 -25.00 -1.54 18.91
CA THR A 23 -24.28 -2.05 17.71
C THR A 23 -24.01 -0.97 16.68
N ASN A 24 -24.55 0.23 16.88
CA ASN A 24 -24.27 1.38 16.04
C ASN A 24 -22.94 2.02 16.47
N TYR A 25 -22.07 2.27 15.49
CA TYR A 25 -20.77 2.92 15.73
C TYR A 25 -20.92 4.27 16.41
N TYR A 26 -21.91 5.07 16.01
CA TYR A 26 -22.09 6.43 16.53
C TYR A 26 -22.59 6.46 17.97
N ASP A 27 -23.15 5.34 18.46
CA ASP A 27 -23.67 5.21 19.81
C ASP A 27 -22.66 4.53 20.76
N LEU A 28 -21.54 4.02 20.23
CA LEU A 28 -20.48 3.37 21.01
C LEU A 28 -19.47 4.39 21.56
N LEU A 29 -19.25 4.33 22.87
CA LEU A 29 -18.11 4.98 23.51
C LEU A 29 -16.84 4.15 23.29
N LEU A 30 -16.11 4.46 22.23
CA LEU A 30 -14.85 3.81 21.86
C LEU A 30 -13.62 4.60 22.35
N PRO A 31 -12.44 3.97 22.44
CA PRO A 31 -11.18 4.69 22.63
C PRO A 31 -11.00 5.80 21.59
N ASP A 32 -10.35 6.87 22.03
CA ASP A 32 -10.16 8.11 21.28
C ASP A 32 -9.45 7.93 19.91
N GLU A 33 -8.60 6.91 19.79
CA GLU A 33 -8.02 6.51 18.52
C GLU A 33 -9.08 6.00 17.53
N THR A 34 -9.88 5.00 17.94
CA THR A 34 -10.89 4.34 17.11
C THR A 34 -12.10 5.23 16.83
N SER A 35 -12.49 6.07 17.80
CA SER A 35 -13.60 7.03 17.62
C SER A 35 -13.27 8.09 16.56
N ARG A 36 -11.98 8.41 16.34
CA ARG A 36 -11.56 9.32 15.26
C ARG A 36 -11.21 8.62 13.96
N TYR A 37 -10.79 7.35 14.01
CA TYR A 37 -10.31 6.59 12.85
C TYR A 37 -11.31 6.61 11.69
N VAL A 38 -12.59 6.36 11.96
CA VAL A 38 -13.65 6.34 10.93
C VAL A 38 -13.83 7.71 10.28
N PHE A 39 -13.87 8.78 11.06
CA PHE A 39 -14.02 10.14 10.53
C PHE A 39 -12.79 10.58 9.73
N ARG A 40 -11.58 10.20 10.16
CA ARG A 40 -10.35 10.46 9.40
C ARG A 40 -10.35 9.73 8.05
N ALA A 41 -10.75 8.45 8.04
CA ALA A 41 -10.87 7.68 6.80
C ALA A 41 -11.91 8.30 5.85
N LEU A 42 -13.05 8.77 6.37
CA LEU A 42 -14.06 9.47 5.58
C LEU A 42 -13.54 10.80 5.02
N ALA A 43 -12.88 11.63 5.85
CA ALA A 43 -12.28 12.89 5.40
C ALA A 43 -11.24 12.65 4.30
N MET A 44 -10.37 11.64 4.47
CA MET A 44 -9.39 11.25 3.47
C MET A 44 -10.05 10.83 2.16
N LYS A 45 -11.10 10.00 2.22
CA LYS A 45 -11.86 9.56 1.04
C LYS A 45 -12.47 10.75 0.30
N GLU A 46 -13.11 11.67 1.02
CA GLU A 46 -13.75 12.84 0.42
C GLU A 46 -12.70 13.76 -0.25
N VAL A 47 -11.60 14.06 0.44
CA VAL A 47 -10.51 14.89 -0.09
C VAL A 47 -9.85 14.23 -1.30
N MET A 48 -9.62 12.91 -1.28
CA MET A 48 -9.02 12.21 -2.42
C MET A 48 -10.00 12.08 -3.60
N GLY A 49 -11.31 11.99 -3.34
CA GLY A 49 -12.34 11.86 -4.37
C GLY A 49 -12.64 13.15 -5.12
N ASP A 50 -12.59 14.29 -4.43
CA ASP A 50 -12.77 15.62 -5.02
C ASP A 50 -11.85 16.65 -4.33
N PRO A 51 -10.53 16.61 -4.62
CA PRO A 51 -9.57 17.51 -3.96
C PRO A 51 -9.90 18.99 -4.19
N GLY A 52 -10.42 19.33 -5.37
CA GLY A 52 -10.76 20.71 -5.75
C GLY A 52 -11.85 21.31 -4.86
N ARG A 53 -12.90 20.54 -4.53
CA ARG A 53 -13.95 20.98 -3.61
C ARG A 53 -13.44 21.35 -2.21
N TYR A 54 -12.33 20.76 -1.79
CA TYR A 54 -11.68 21.03 -0.50
C TYR A 54 -10.48 21.97 -0.60
N GLY A 55 -10.31 22.66 -1.73
CA GLY A 55 -9.25 23.66 -1.93
C GLY A 55 -7.89 23.10 -2.32
N PHE A 56 -7.79 21.81 -2.63
CA PHE A 56 -6.56 21.20 -3.12
C PHE A 56 -6.50 21.28 -4.65
N HIS A 57 -5.75 22.26 -5.14
CA HIS A 57 -5.49 22.45 -6.57
C HIS A 57 -4.14 21.84 -6.96
N LEU A 58 -4.12 20.52 -7.16
CA LEU A 58 -2.91 19.76 -7.48
C LEU A 58 -2.51 19.96 -8.94
N ARG A 59 -1.27 20.38 -9.19
CA ARG A 59 -0.65 20.40 -10.52
C ARG A 59 0.14 19.11 -10.71
N LYS A 60 0.46 18.75 -11.96
CA LYS A 60 1.27 17.57 -12.26
C LYS A 60 2.59 17.52 -11.50
N LYS A 61 3.26 18.67 -11.34
CA LYS A 61 4.51 18.80 -10.57
C LYS A 61 4.36 18.66 -9.05
N ASP A 62 3.14 18.78 -8.53
CA ASP A 62 2.85 18.53 -7.12
C ASP A 62 2.59 17.04 -6.86
N LEU A 63 2.47 16.22 -7.91
CA LEU A 63 2.30 14.77 -7.84
C LEU A 63 3.66 14.08 -7.85
N TYR A 64 3.71 12.88 -7.26
CA TYR A 64 4.85 11.99 -7.43
C TYR A 64 5.02 11.61 -8.89
N ALA A 65 6.21 11.83 -9.43
CA ALA A 65 6.58 11.35 -10.75
C ALA A 65 6.75 9.82 -10.73
N PRO A 66 6.46 9.14 -11.85
CA PRO A 66 6.69 7.70 -11.97
C PRO A 66 8.18 7.36 -11.89
N TYR A 67 8.49 6.21 -11.30
CA TYR A 67 9.85 5.67 -11.26
C TYR A 67 10.30 5.20 -12.65
N SER A 68 11.59 5.35 -12.96
CA SER A 68 12.19 4.79 -14.18
C SER A 68 12.41 3.30 -13.98
N VAL A 69 11.67 2.47 -14.72
CA VAL A 69 11.66 1.02 -14.54
C VAL A 69 11.79 0.28 -15.85
N ARG A 70 12.48 -0.85 -15.79
CA ARG A 70 12.61 -1.83 -16.87
C ARG A 70 11.91 -3.12 -16.45
N THR A 71 11.33 -3.80 -17.43
CA THR A 71 10.67 -5.09 -17.21
C THR A 71 11.65 -6.23 -17.47
N VAL A 72 11.67 -7.20 -16.56
CA VAL A 72 12.36 -8.47 -16.72
C VAL A 72 11.32 -9.59 -16.70
N GLU A 73 11.34 -10.41 -17.73
CA GLU A 73 10.55 -11.64 -17.78
C GLU A 73 11.24 -12.72 -16.94
N LEU A 74 10.51 -13.30 -15.99
CA LEU A 74 10.94 -14.46 -15.20
C LEU A 74 10.05 -15.65 -15.53
N ASP A 75 10.66 -16.74 -15.97
CA ASP A 75 10.02 -18.02 -16.28
C ASP A 75 10.52 -19.17 -15.40
N ALA A 76 11.32 -18.85 -14.37
CA ALA A 76 11.92 -19.81 -13.46
C ALA A 76 11.72 -19.41 -11.99
N ALA A 77 11.82 -20.42 -11.11
CA ALA A 77 11.75 -20.21 -9.68
C ALA A 77 12.95 -19.38 -9.18
N VAL A 78 12.68 -18.43 -8.28
CA VAL A 78 13.69 -17.64 -7.59
C VAL A 78 13.64 -17.99 -6.10
N PRO A 79 14.57 -18.82 -5.60
CA PRO A 79 14.54 -19.28 -4.21
C PRO A 79 14.88 -18.18 -3.19
N ASP A 80 15.61 -17.15 -3.61
CA ASP A 80 15.98 -15.99 -2.79
C ASP A 80 15.88 -14.71 -3.62
N LEU A 81 14.81 -13.95 -3.39
CA LEU A 81 14.58 -12.68 -4.07
C LEU A 81 15.58 -11.60 -3.65
N ALA A 82 16.16 -11.66 -2.46
CA ALA A 82 17.14 -10.68 -2.02
C ALA A 82 18.46 -10.87 -2.78
N ALA A 83 18.95 -12.11 -2.87
CA ALA A 83 20.13 -12.43 -3.68
C ALA A 83 19.89 -12.10 -5.17
N TRP A 84 18.70 -12.43 -5.69
CA TRP A 84 18.33 -12.12 -7.06
C TRP A 84 18.30 -10.60 -7.32
N ALA A 85 17.74 -9.81 -6.40
CA ALA A 85 17.71 -8.34 -6.50
C ALA A 85 19.13 -7.75 -6.59
N VAL A 86 20.03 -8.20 -5.71
CA VAL A 86 21.44 -7.74 -5.69
C VAL A 86 22.16 -8.13 -6.98
N ALA A 87 21.95 -9.35 -7.47
CA ALA A 87 22.52 -9.81 -8.73
C ALA A 87 22.04 -8.98 -9.94
N HIS A 88 20.87 -8.34 -9.84
CA HIS A 88 20.32 -7.45 -10.87
C HIS A 88 20.57 -5.96 -10.60
N GLY A 89 21.49 -5.64 -9.68
CA GLY A 89 21.93 -4.27 -9.42
C GLY A 89 20.95 -3.43 -8.61
N THR A 90 20.05 -4.05 -7.84
CA THR A 90 19.11 -3.34 -6.97
C THR A 90 19.06 -3.94 -5.56
N THR A 91 18.12 -3.48 -4.73
CA THR A 91 17.91 -3.99 -3.38
C THR A 91 16.60 -4.74 -3.27
N TYR A 92 16.51 -5.65 -2.29
CA TYR A 92 15.27 -6.35 -1.98
C TYR A 92 14.10 -5.39 -1.67
N LYS A 93 14.39 -4.27 -1.00
CA LYS A 93 13.40 -3.22 -0.70
C LYS A 93 12.83 -2.64 -2.00
N VAL A 94 13.69 -2.21 -2.92
CA VAL A 94 13.28 -1.62 -4.19
C VAL A 94 12.50 -2.63 -5.04
N LEU A 95 12.98 -3.87 -5.11
CA LEU A 95 12.26 -4.96 -5.78
C LEU A 95 10.82 -5.10 -5.26
N LYS A 96 10.63 -5.12 -3.94
CA LYS A 96 9.31 -5.22 -3.28
C LYS A 96 8.44 -3.99 -3.52
N LEU A 97 9.02 -2.79 -3.50
CA LEU A 97 8.30 -1.54 -3.76
C LEU A 97 7.74 -1.49 -5.18
N LEU A 98 8.54 -1.93 -6.16
CA LEU A 98 8.12 -1.97 -7.57
C LEU A 98 7.18 -3.16 -7.88
N ASN A 99 7.24 -4.22 -7.07
CA ASN A 99 6.46 -5.45 -7.30
C ASN A 99 5.72 -5.88 -6.02
N PRO A 100 4.72 -5.11 -5.56
CA PRO A 100 4.01 -5.38 -4.31
C PRO A 100 3.25 -6.72 -4.31
N TRP A 101 3.04 -7.32 -5.48
CA TRP A 101 2.45 -8.64 -5.64
C TRP A 101 3.39 -9.78 -5.19
N LEU A 102 4.71 -9.55 -5.15
CA LEU A 102 5.67 -10.47 -4.54
C LEU A 102 5.51 -10.40 -3.02
N ARG A 103 4.72 -11.30 -2.44
CA ARG A 103 4.46 -11.32 -0.99
C ARG A 103 5.54 -12.06 -0.20
N ASP A 104 6.02 -13.21 -0.69
CA ASP A 104 7.04 -14.05 -0.03
C ASP A 104 8.47 -13.59 -0.36
N ASN A 105 9.49 -14.13 0.33
CA ASN A 105 10.92 -13.86 0.06
C ASN A 105 11.49 -14.65 -1.13
N ARG A 106 10.64 -15.46 -1.77
CA ARG A 106 10.93 -16.33 -2.90
C ARG A 106 9.80 -16.28 -3.91
N LEU A 107 10.11 -16.61 -5.15
CA LEU A 107 9.13 -16.85 -6.20
C LEU A 107 9.18 -18.32 -6.57
N SER A 108 8.15 -19.06 -6.18
CA SER A 108 7.96 -20.42 -6.68
C SER A 108 7.61 -20.38 -8.17
N ASP A 109 7.95 -21.42 -8.92
CA ASP A 109 7.47 -21.61 -10.29
C ASP A 109 6.23 -22.53 -10.28
N PRO A 110 5.01 -21.98 -10.23
CA PRO A 110 3.82 -22.77 -10.44
C PRO A 110 3.65 -23.03 -11.94
N LYS A 111 4.33 -24.07 -12.44
CA LYS A 111 4.04 -24.74 -13.72
C LYS A 111 4.30 -23.90 -14.98
N GLY A 112 5.50 -23.31 -15.12
CA GLY A 112 5.89 -22.59 -16.34
C GLY A 112 5.21 -21.23 -16.47
N ALA A 113 4.85 -20.63 -15.34
CA ALA A 113 4.29 -19.29 -15.30
C ALA A 113 5.37 -18.27 -15.69
N ARG A 114 5.00 -17.29 -16.51
CA ARG A 114 5.86 -16.15 -16.85
C ARG A 114 5.41 -14.94 -16.07
N TYR A 115 6.36 -14.29 -15.40
CA TYR A 115 6.15 -13.12 -14.58
C TYR A 115 6.89 -11.92 -15.15
N GLN A 116 6.20 -10.79 -15.18
CA GLN A 116 6.84 -9.50 -15.41
C GLN A 116 7.28 -8.90 -14.08
N VAL A 117 8.58 -8.80 -13.88
CA VAL A 117 9.19 -8.17 -12.71
C VAL A 117 9.77 -6.82 -13.12
N LEU A 118 9.33 -5.78 -12.43
CA LEU A 118 9.85 -4.42 -12.61
C LEU A 118 11.13 -4.23 -11.81
N LEU A 119 12.17 -3.73 -12.46
CA LEU A 119 13.44 -3.35 -11.84
C LEU A 119 13.73 -1.89 -12.14
N PRO A 120 14.48 -1.17 -11.29
CA PRO A 120 14.84 0.20 -11.61
C PRO A 120 15.79 0.25 -12.83
N GLU A 121 15.62 1.25 -13.68
CA GLU A 121 16.53 1.52 -14.80
C GLU A 121 17.80 2.25 -14.36
N ALA A 122 17.68 3.13 -13.37
CA ALA A 122 18.75 3.94 -12.82
C ALA A 122 18.65 3.95 -11.28
N ASP A 123 19.23 4.96 -10.62
CA ASP A 123 19.01 5.17 -9.20
C ASP A 123 17.49 5.26 -8.91
N PHE A 124 16.99 4.41 -8.02
CA PHE A 124 15.57 4.32 -7.69
C PHE A 124 15.03 5.63 -7.09
N ASP A 125 15.91 6.42 -6.47
CA ASP A 125 15.56 7.69 -5.87
C ASP A 125 15.46 8.83 -6.91
N VAL A 126 15.77 8.56 -8.18
CA VAL A 126 15.66 9.52 -9.29
C VAL A 126 14.41 9.22 -10.12
N ALA A 127 13.39 10.07 -10.02
CA ALA A 127 12.16 9.94 -10.79
C ALA A 127 12.31 10.45 -12.23
N VAL A 128 11.55 9.87 -13.16
CA VAL A 128 11.56 10.30 -14.57
C VAL A 128 10.89 11.66 -14.70
N GLY A 129 11.58 12.64 -15.29
CA GLY A 129 11.05 13.98 -15.52
C GLY A 129 11.03 14.89 -14.27
N ALA A 130 11.90 14.62 -13.28
CA ALA A 130 12.12 15.52 -12.14
C ALA A 130 12.79 16.85 -12.53
N GLU A 131 13.26 16.97 -13.78
CA GLU A 131 13.74 18.21 -14.39
C GLU A 131 12.84 18.53 -15.59
N GLU A 132 11.75 19.28 -15.36
CA GLU A 132 11.10 20.25 -16.30
C GLU A 132 9.84 20.90 -15.68
#